data_AF-A0A6N8G2Q0-F1
#
_entry.id   AF-A0A6N8G2Q0-F1
#
_cell.length_a   1.000
_cell.length_b   1.000
_cell.length_c   1.000
_cell.angle_alpha   90.00
_cell.angle_beta   90.00
_cell.angle_gamma   90.00
#
_symmetry.space_group_name_H-M   'P 1'
#
loop_
_entity.id
_entity.type
_entity.pdbx_description
1 polymer ?
#
loop_
_entity_poly.entity_id
_entity_poly.type
_entity_poly.pdbx_seq_one_letter_code
_entity_poly.pdbx_strand_id
1 'polypeptide(L)'
;MPDRPAGSLSGDTETAASRVRRRLGNTPVFFVVGVLAAAVFTVGWGYALMSYGGTGGVSVQVVAWRVESPQEASISFQVNSDAPAECVITARDNRHVVVGQTSVDVKAGIRDVTATVDTIREASAVEVGSCREQSPTR
;
A
#
# COMPACT_ATOMS: atom_id res chain seq x y z
N MET A 1 1.08 -49.83 74.35
CA MET A 1 0.12 -49.33 73.34
C MET A 1 -0.02 -47.84 73.49
N PRO A 2 0.43 -47.05 72.52
CA PRO A 2 -0.04 -45.67 72.33
C PRO A 2 -0.71 -45.47 70.96
N ASP A 3 -1.91 -44.89 71.00
CA ASP A 3 -2.65 -44.36 69.86
C ASP A 3 -1.96 -43.13 69.23
N ARG A 4 -2.05 -43.01 67.90
CA ARG A 4 -1.73 -41.78 67.15
C ARG A 4 -2.98 -41.36 66.37
N PRO A 5 -3.57 -40.18 66.62
CA PRO A 5 -4.70 -39.72 65.82
C PRO A 5 -4.21 -39.10 64.49
N ALA A 6 -5.03 -39.31 63.47
CA ALA A 6 -4.94 -38.71 62.15
C ALA A 6 -5.60 -37.31 62.12
N GLY A 7 -5.22 -36.50 61.13
CA GLY A 7 -5.92 -35.27 60.71
C GLY A 7 -5.06 -34.02 60.87
N SER A 8 -4.98 -33.07 59.93
CA SER A 8 -5.62 -32.92 58.62
C SER A 8 -4.85 -31.83 57.86
N LEU A 9 -4.48 -32.08 56.61
CA LEU A 9 -4.01 -31.07 55.66
C LEU A 9 -5.18 -30.19 55.25
N SER A 10 -5.26 -28.95 55.74
CA SER A 10 -6.21 -27.95 55.24
C SER A 10 -5.69 -26.55 55.57
N GLY A 11 -4.68 -26.10 54.83
CA GLY A 11 -4.06 -24.78 55.02
C GLY A 11 -3.79 -23.98 53.74
N ASP A 12 -4.16 -24.48 52.55
CA ASP A 12 -3.74 -23.87 51.28
C ASP A 12 -4.86 -23.27 50.44
N THR A 13 -6.13 -23.35 50.87
CA THR A 13 -7.25 -22.86 50.06
C THR A 13 -7.58 -21.37 50.28
N GLU A 14 -7.05 -20.73 51.32
CA GLU A 14 -7.46 -19.35 51.66
C GLU A 14 -6.59 -18.26 51.01
N THR A 15 -5.44 -18.62 50.42
CA THR A 15 -4.52 -17.62 49.84
C THR A 15 -4.77 -17.33 48.35
N ALA A 16 -5.49 -18.20 47.63
CA ALA A 16 -5.76 -18.03 46.20
C ALA A 16 -6.90 -17.03 45.89
N ALA A 17 -7.87 -16.87 46.80
CA ALA A 17 -9.03 -16.00 46.57
C ALA A 17 -8.75 -14.50 46.78
N SER A 18 -7.64 -14.14 47.44
CA SER A 18 -7.36 -12.75 47.85
C SER A 18 -6.58 -11.92 46.81
N ARG A 19 -5.97 -12.55 45.78
CA ARG A 19 -5.17 -11.83 44.77
C ARG A 19 -5.94 -11.38 43.52
N VAL A 20 -7.27 -11.57 43.47
CA VAL A 20 -8.14 -11.06 42.39
C VAL A 20 -8.85 -9.75 42.78
N ARG A 21 -8.34 -9.02 43.79
CA ARG A 21 -8.70 -7.61 44.03
C ARG A 21 -7.58 -6.66 43.61
N ARG A 22 -7.01 -6.85 42.41
CA ARG A 22 -6.32 -5.72 41.75
C ARG A 22 -7.38 -4.73 41.33
N ARG A 23 -7.49 -3.65 42.08
CA ARG A 23 -8.37 -2.49 41.84
C ARG A 23 -8.44 -2.17 40.34
N LEU A 24 -9.59 -2.45 39.71
CA LEU A 24 -9.99 -1.94 38.39
C LEU A 24 -10.29 -0.43 38.46
N GLY A 25 -9.44 0.36 39.13
CA GLY A 25 -9.74 1.75 39.50
C GLY A 25 -9.87 2.70 38.31
N ASN A 26 -9.17 2.42 37.21
CA ASN A 26 -9.18 3.25 36.01
C ASN A 26 -9.44 2.46 34.71
N THR A 27 -9.74 1.16 34.79
CA THR A 27 -10.01 0.32 33.61
C THR A 27 -11.09 0.89 32.67
N PRO A 28 -12.22 1.46 33.13
CA PRO A 28 -13.19 2.06 32.23
C PRO A 28 -12.67 3.34 31.55
N VAL A 29 -11.82 4.12 32.23
CA VAL A 29 -11.26 5.37 31.66
C VAL A 29 -10.31 5.04 30.51
N PHE A 30 -9.42 4.08 30.70
CA PHE A 30 -8.51 3.65 29.63
C PHE A 30 -9.26 3.01 28.45
N PHE A 31 -10.36 2.31 28.72
CA PHE A 31 -11.22 1.77 27.67
C PHE A 31 -11.85 2.90 26.83
N VAL A 32 -12.42 3.92 27.47
CA VAL A 32 -13.02 5.07 26.76
C VAL A 32 -11.97 5.83 25.96
N VAL A 33 -10.79 6.10 26.53
CA VAL A 33 -9.69 6.75 25.82
C VAL A 33 -9.23 5.91 24.63
N GLY A 34 -9.13 4.59 24.80
CA GLY A 34 -8.78 3.66 23.72
C GLY A 34 -9.80 3.68 22.58
N VAL A 35 -11.09 3.69 22.91
CA VAL A 35 -12.17 3.77 21.90
C VAL A 35 -12.13 5.10 21.15
N LEU A 36 -11.95 6.22 21.86
CA LEU A 36 -11.84 7.55 21.24
C LEU A 36 -10.61 7.64 20.32
N ALA A 37 -9.46 7.15 20.78
CA ALA A 37 -8.26 7.10 19.96
C ALA A 37 -8.48 6.24 18.70
N ALA A 38 -9.05 5.04 18.86
CA ALA A 38 -9.37 4.15 17.74
C ALA A 38 -10.35 4.79 16.74
N ALA A 39 -11.35 5.55 17.22
CA ALA A 39 -12.28 6.27 16.36
C ALA A 39 -11.58 7.38 15.55
N VAL A 40 -10.73 8.18 16.20
CA VAL A 40 -9.96 9.24 15.51
C VAL A 40 -9.03 8.64 14.47
N PHE A 41 -8.31 7.56 14.80
CA PHE A 41 -7.44 6.90 13.85
C PHE A 41 -8.22 6.30 12.68
N THR A 42 -9.30 5.56 12.93
CA THR A 42 -10.08 4.95 11.84
C THR A 42 -10.69 5.98 10.92
N VAL A 43 -11.24 7.08 11.45
CA VAL A 43 -11.79 8.18 10.63
C VAL A 43 -10.68 8.94 9.88
N GLY A 44 -9.59 9.28 10.57
CA GLY A 44 -8.47 10.01 9.96
C GLY A 44 -7.79 9.22 8.84
N TRP A 45 -7.50 7.94 9.08
CA TRP A 45 -6.95 7.05 8.05
C TRP A 45 -7.94 6.79 6.91
N GLY A 46 -9.23 6.63 7.21
CA GLY A 46 -10.28 6.47 6.20
C GLY A 46 -10.38 7.67 5.26
N TYR A 47 -10.30 8.90 5.80
CA TYR A 47 -10.30 10.12 4.99
C TYR A 47 -9.04 10.23 4.11
N ALA A 48 -7.87 9.89 4.66
CA ALA A 48 -6.63 9.86 3.88
C ALA A 48 -6.72 8.88 2.70
N LEU A 49 -7.27 7.68 2.91
CA LEU A 49 -7.46 6.69 1.83
C LEU A 49 -8.39 7.19 0.72
N MET A 50 -9.47 7.90 1.07
CA MET A 50 -10.36 8.52 0.07
C MET A 50 -9.65 9.59 -0.76
N SER A 51 -8.65 10.30 -0.21
CA SER A 51 -7.85 11.26 -0.96
C SER A 51 -6.83 10.62 -1.91
N TYR A 52 -6.41 9.38 -1.65
CA TYR A 52 -5.52 8.64 -2.53
C TYR A 52 -6.26 8.00 -3.72
N GLY A 53 -7.52 7.62 -3.53
CA GLY A 53 -8.39 7.11 -4.58
C GLY A 53 -9.03 8.23 -5.39
N GLY A 54 -8.27 8.88 -6.29
CA GLY A 54 -8.85 9.80 -7.27
C GLY A 54 -10.02 9.15 -8.03
N THR A 55 -11.15 9.84 -8.12
CA THR A 55 -12.45 9.36 -8.63
C THR A 55 -12.53 9.23 -10.16
N GLY A 56 -11.41 8.99 -10.81
CA GLY A 56 -11.25 8.95 -12.26
C GLY A 56 -9.78 8.68 -12.51
N GLY A 57 -9.46 7.50 -13.00
CA GLY A 57 -8.10 6.98 -12.99
C GLY A 57 -7.77 6.37 -14.33
N VAL A 58 -6.62 6.76 -14.86
CA VAL A 58 -6.05 6.10 -16.03
C VAL A 58 -5.66 4.68 -15.62
N SER A 59 -6.30 3.68 -16.22
CA SER A 59 -5.85 2.29 -16.05
C SER A 59 -4.86 1.94 -17.15
N VAL A 60 -3.79 1.25 -16.77
CA VAL A 60 -2.69 0.90 -17.66
C VAL A 60 -2.38 -0.58 -17.52
N GLN A 61 -2.21 -1.24 -18.66
CA GLN A 61 -1.75 -2.62 -18.72
C GLN A 61 -0.59 -2.71 -19.72
N VAL A 62 0.59 -3.08 -19.22
CA VAL A 62 1.74 -3.35 -20.10
C VAL A 62 1.51 -4.68 -20.81
N VAL A 63 1.59 -4.66 -22.15
CA VAL A 63 1.42 -5.84 -23.00
C VAL A 63 2.78 -6.51 -23.23
N ALA A 64 3.77 -5.73 -23.66
CA ALA A 64 5.13 -6.20 -23.87
C ALA A 64 6.13 -5.04 -23.82
N TRP A 65 7.40 -5.36 -23.61
CA TRP A 65 8.52 -4.44 -23.82
C TRP A 65 9.73 -5.22 -24.34
N ARG A 66 10.62 -4.53 -25.03
CA ARG A 66 11.88 -5.09 -25.53
C ARG A 66 12.96 -4.02 -25.61
N VAL A 67 14.19 -4.45 -25.43
CA VAL A 67 15.38 -3.61 -25.63
C VAL A 67 15.80 -3.82 -27.07
N GLU A 68 15.73 -2.77 -27.89
CA GLU A 68 16.06 -2.84 -29.31
C GLU A 68 17.57 -2.73 -29.49
N SER A 69 18.19 -1.83 -28.72
CA SER A 69 19.62 -1.56 -28.75
C SER A 69 20.10 -1.00 -27.40
N PRO A 70 21.42 -0.82 -27.20
CA PRO A 70 21.94 -0.14 -26.02
C PRO A 70 21.46 1.31 -25.84
N GLN A 71 20.84 1.91 -26.87
CA GLN A 71 20.38 3.30 -26.87
C GLN A 71 18.87 3.42 -27.12
N GLU A 72 18.14 2.32 -27.22
CA GLU A 72 16.73 2.33 -27.59
C GLU A 72 15.99 1.13 -27.00
N ALA A 73 14.83 1.40 -26.42
CA ALA A 73 13.91 0.36 -25.96
C ALA A 73 12.47 0.70 -26.34
N SER A 74 11.64 -0.31 -26.54
CA SER A 74 10.23 -0.14 -26.91
C SER A 74 9.30 -0.82 -25.93
N ILE A 75 8.10 -0.25 -25.78
CA ILE A 75 7.03 -0.76 -24.93
C ILE A 75 5.69 -0.67 -25.66
N SER A 76 4.87 -1.69 -25.49
CA SER A 76 3.47 -1.70 -25.87
C SER A 76 2.59 -1.84 -24.63
N PHE A 77 1.60 -0.97 -24.51
CA PHE A 77 0.70 -0.93 -23.37
C PHE A 77 -0.69 -0.48 -23.79
N GLN A 78 -1.68 -0.97 -23.07
CA GLN A 78 -3.07 -0.56 -23.21
C GLN A 78 -3.39 0.45 -22.11
N VAL A 79 -4.06 1.53 -22.50
CA VAL A 79 -4.54 2.57 -21.61
C VAL A 79 -6.05 2.65 -21.71
N ASN A 80 -6.73 2.77 -20.58
CA ASN A 80 -8.13 3.19 -20.54
C ASN A 80 -8.24 4.45 -19.67
N SER A 81 -8.79 5.52 -20.23
CA SER A 81 -8.90 6.83 -19.59
C SER A 81 -10.22 7.48 -19.96
N ASP A 82 -10.78 8.29 -19.07
CA ASP A 82 -12.02 9.02 -19.32
C ASP A 82 -11.74 10.34 -20.08
N ALA A 83 -10.56 10.93 -19.88
CA ALA A 83 -10.07 12.12 -20.57
C ALA A 83 -8.73 11.86 -21.28
N PRO A 84 -8.28 12.74 -22.22
CA PRO A 84 -6.93 12.65 -22.76
C PRO A 84 -5.89 12.57 -21.64
N ALA A 85 -4.88 11.72 -21.77
CA ALA A 85 -3.90 11.46 -20.73
C ALA A 85 -2.48 11.56 -21.29
N GLU A 86 -1.54 11.99 -20.46
CA GLU A 86 -0.11 11.90 -20.76
C GLU A 86 0.48 10.75 -19.95
N CYS A 87 1.15 9.85 -20.66
CA CYS A 87 1.83 8.71 -20.10
C CYS A 87 3.34 8.89 -20.21
N VAL A 88 4.01 8.79 -19.08
CA VAL A 88 5.47 8.82 -18.96
C VAL A 88 5.98 7.39 -18.94
N ILE A 89 6.77 7.01 -19.94
CA ILE A 89 7.47 5.74 -19.99
C ILE A 89 8.89 5.94 -19.46
N THR A 90 9.34 5.03 -18.61
CA THR A 90 10.66 5.04 -17.98
C THR A 90 11.42 3.77 -18.32
N ALA A 91 12.64 3.90 -18.81
CA ALA A 91 13.57 2.79 -19.00
C ALA A 91 14.62 2.79 -17.88
N ARG A 92 14.96 1.62 -17.35
CA ARG A 92 15.90 1.42 -16.24
C ARG A 92 16.98 0.40 -16.57
N ASP A 93 18.18 0.57 -15.99
CA ASP A 93 19.27 -0.41 -16.09
C ASP A 93 19.17 -1.53 -15.03
N ASN A 94 20.16 -2.45 -15.04
CA ASN A 94 20.27 -3.56 -14.09
C ASN A 94 20.37 -3.12 -12.61
N ARG A 95 20.70 -1.86 -12.35
CA ARG A 95 20.76 -1.26 -11.01
C ARG A 95 19.49 -0.44 -10.71
N HIS A 96 18.46 -0.58 -11.54
CA HIS A 96 17.18 0.13 -11.47
C HIS A 96 17.31 1.66 -11.58
N VAL A 97 18.44 2.15 -12.10
CA VAL A 97 18.64 3.59 -12.35
C VAL A 97 17.96 3.94 -13.66
N VAL A 98 17.27 5.08 -13.70
CA VAL A 98 16.65 5.59 -14.93
C VAL A 98 17.73 5.90 -15.97
N VAL A 99 17.51 5.40 -17.18
CA VAL A 99 18.43 5.57 -18.32
C VAL A 99 17.76 6.19 -19.54
N GLY A 100 16.43 6.29 -19.55
CA GLY A 100 15.66 6.92 -20.60
C GLY A 100 14.25 7.21 -20.11
N GLN A 101 13.65 8.26 -20.64
CA GLN A 101 12.28 8.64 -20.32
C GLN A 101 11.65 9.35 -21.52
N THR A 102 10.40 9.05 -21.82
CA THR A 102 9.63 9.73 -22.85
C THR A 102 8.18 9.93 -22.40
N SER A 103 7.53 10.97 -22.90
CA SER A 103 6.11 11.23 -22.69
C SER A 103 5.33 10.92 -23.96
N VAL A 104 4.14 10.32 -23.80
CA VAL A 104 3.23 10.03 -24.91
C VAL A 104 1.83 10.50 -24.55
N ASP A 105 1.26 11.31 -25.43
CA ASP A 105 -0.13 11.76 -25.34
C ASP A 105 -1.07 10.67 -25.87
N VAL A 106 -2.05 10.32 -25.05
CA VAL A 106 -3.05 9.29 -25.32
C VAL A 106 -4.44 9.91 -25.31
N LYS A 107 -5.23 9.62 -26.34
CA LYS A 107 -6.63 10.07 -26.40
C LYS A 107 -7.49 9.30 -25.40
N ALA A 108 -8.58 9.93 -24.96
CA ALA A 108 -9.58 9.27 -24.12
C ALA A 108 -10.12 7.95 -24.73
N GLY A 109 -10.59 7.09 -23.83
CA GLY A 109 -11.08 5.75 -24.07
C GLY A 109 -9.98 4.69 -23.99
N ILE A 110 -10.29 3.49 -24.51
CA ILE A 110 -9.37 2.36 -24.59
C ILE A 110 -8.46 2.54 -25.80
N ARG A 111 -7.14 2.54 -25.58
CA ARG A 111 -6.10 2.71 -26.60
C ARG A 111 -4.97 1.73 -26.40
N ASP A 112 -4.55 1.12 -27.50
CA ASP A 112 -3.27 0.43 -27.58
C ASP A 112 -2.20 1.41 -28.03
N VAL A 113 -1.14 1.54 -27.24
CA VAL A 113 -0.06 2.50 -27.45
C VAL A 113 1.25 1.73 -27.58
N THR A 114 2.04 2.09 -28.58
CA THR A 114 3.43 1.64 -28.71
C THR A 114 4.32 2.86 -28.67
N ALA A 115 5.33 2.82 -27.79
CA ALA A 115 6.24 3.92 -27.57
C ALA A 115 7.68 3.43 -27.59
N THR A 116 8.56 4.27 -28.12
CA THR A 116 10.00 4.07 -28.10
C THR A 116 10.62 5.06 -27.13
N VAL A 117 11.58 4.58 -26.35
CA VAL A 117 12.35 5.36 -25.38
C VAL A 117 13.81 5.36 -25.79
N ASP A 118 14.34 6.55 -26.06
CA ASP A 118 15.78 6.73 -26.22
C ASP A 118 16.47 6.56 -24.88
N THR A 119 17.53 5.75 -24.84
CA THR A 119 18.28 5.45 -23.63
C THR A 119 19.74 5.90 -23.74
N ILE A 120 20.30 6.37 -22.63
CA ILE A 120 21.73 6.75 -22.57
C ILE A 120 22.65 5.54 -22.39
N ARG A 121 22.08 4.39 -22.00
CA ARG A 121 22.73 3.09 -21.86
C ARG A 121 21.68 1.99 -21.93
N GLU A 122 22.14 0.74 -22.06
CA GLU A 122 21.26 -0.41 -22.21
C GLU A 122 20.29 -0.52 -21.04
N ALA A 123 19.01 -0.58 -21.36
CA ALA A 123 17.95 -0.82 -20.39
C ALA A 123 17.84 -2.32 -20.12
N SER A 124 17.43 -2.67 -18.90
CA SER A 124 17.04 -4.03 -18.52
C SER A 124 15.56 -4.13 -18.16
N ALA A 125 14.85 -3.00 -18.07
CA ALA A 125 13.42 -2.93 -17.84
C ALA A 125 12.85 -1.64 -18.44
N VAL A 126 11.61 -1.72 -18.95
CA VAL A 126 10.84 -0.56 -19.39
C VAL A 126 9.45 -0.65 -18.75
N GLU A 127 9.00 0.45 -18.18
CA GLU A 127 7.72 0.53 -17.47
C GLU A 127 6.99 1.83 -17.78
N VAL A 128 5.67 1.83 -17.57
CA VAL A 128 4.90 3.06 -17.55
C VAL A 128 5.02 3.65 -16.14
N GLY A 129 5.83 4.69 -15.99
CA GLY A 129 6.14 5.32 -14.69
C GLY A 129 4.96 6.12 -14.12
N SER A 130 4.20 6.79 -14.99
CA SER A 130 2.94 7.42 -14.60
C SER A 130 2.05 7.67 -15.81
N CYS A 131 0.74 7.57 -15.65
CA CYS A 131 -0.23 8.13 -16.60
C CYS A 131 -1.21 9.03 -15.86
N ARG A 132 -1.43 10.23 -16.38
CA ARG A 132 -2.34 11.21 -15.76
C ARG A 132 -3.21 11.84 -16.82
N GLU A 133 -4.50 11.97 -16.51
CA GLU A 133 -5.41 12.73 -17.34
C GLU A 133 -4.98 14.19 -17.39
N GLN A 134 -4.94 14.74 -18.60
CA GLN A 134 -4.71 16.13 -18.87
C GLN A 134 -6.01 16.87 -18.63
N SER A 135 -5.99 17.80 -17.67
CA SER A 135 -7.09 18.76 -17.55
C SER A 135 -7.17 19.54 -18.86
N PRO A 136 -8.36 19.68 -19.49
CA PRO A 136 -8.47 20.48 -20.69
C PRO A 136 -8.01 21.90 -20.35
N THR A 137 -6.92 22.36 -20.98
CA THR A 137 -6.59 23.78 -21.01
C THR A 137 -7.81 24.50 -21.60
N ARG A 138 -8.36 25.38 -20.77
CA ARG A 138 -9.58 26.16 -20.94
C ARG A 138 -9.74 26.81 -22.31
#